data_AF-A0A7W6K9G4-F1
#
_entry.id   AF-A0A7W6K9G4-F1
#
_cell.length_a   1.000
_cell.length_b   1.000
_cell.length_c   1.000
_cell.angle_alpha   90.00
_cell.angle_beta   90.00
_cell.angle_gamma   90.00
#
_symmetry.space_group_name_H-M   'P 1'
#
loop_
_entity.id
_entity.type
_entity.pdbx_description
1 polymer ?
#
loop_
_entity_poly.entity_id
_entity_poly.type
_entity_poly.pdbx_seq_one_letter_code
_entity_poly.pdbx_strand_id
1 'polypeptide(L)'
;MKRICYFLLLLATTGVAKAQEQTFDVATFKAPAGWKMETGDNFFAYSRIDGGSWAQIIIYKSSASKGSVEADAASEWNTLLASQHAMDQEESTKPESGDGWDVMSKSGVYQFNGTNVATILTTYSNRQNCFSVVLKATAKPYLKMYQDFIATLIAQAPVKSTPKAHDLGPDNIQHKSDFKFTTTNWDDSWVSKVKENWVEVSKSGIKVLIHYPNQLVDAYSSEKLQGDHRAWTKLIEPRYNSINNVQERGIQDYQSVTFFTADATEKASGKKVYLVLFKKHYDKGNGRYLEVVADSKAVFEKEFGNNYINKSSWEYLDQVKSWDKLANMQNRNKFSVAASDLIGKWSASDYASLSYYYVSSGGFAGATATSISDEFTFLPGNTYQSDHAGASGVAGNQKFSRQVYNGNSLITEWSITLTNRFQGQPEKYNSYFEAIKGGRILVLTDRNNSVKCLVKQPAN
;
A
#
# COMPACT_ATOMS: atom_id res chain seq x y z
N MET A 1 -62.30 -35.02 -25.82
CA MET A 1 -61.72 -33.93 -25.01
C MET A 1 -60.26 -34.25 -24.74
N LYS A 2 -59.38 -33.30 -25.08
CA LYS A 2 -57.91 -33.40 -25.07
C LYS A 2 -57.35 -33.34 -23.65
N ARG A 3 -56.36 -34.18 -23.31
CA ARG A 3 -55.29 -33.83 -22.34
C ARG A 3 -53.97 -34.42 -22.82
N ILE A 4 -53.09 -33.52 -23.24
CA ILE A 4 -51.71 -33.76 -23.66
C ILE A 4 -50.87 -33.81 -22.38
N CYS A 5 -50.24 -34.95 -22.09
CA CYS A 5 -49.27 -35.10 -21.01
C CYS A 5 -47.88 -34.70 -21.54
N TYR A 6 -47.36 -33.57 -21.07
CA TYR A 6 -45.96 -33.20 -21.28
C TYR A 6 -45.07 -33.98 -20.31
N PHE A 7 -44.20 -34.82 -20.85
CA PHE A 7 -43.03 -35.39 -20.18
C PHE A 7 -41.95 -34.29 -20.12
N LEU A 8 -41.56 -33.86 -18.91
CA LEU A 8 -40.42 -32.96 -18.71
C LEU A 8 -39.29 -33.76 -18.07
N LEU A 9 -38.30 -34.06 -18.91
CA LEU A 9 -37.04 -34.71 -18.59
C LEU A 9 -36.18 -33.74 -17.76
N LEU A 10 -36.06 -33.97 -16.45
CA LEU A 10 -35.08 -33.27 -15.61
C LEU A 10 -33.70 -33.89 -15.88
N LEU A 11 -32.92 -33.28 -16.76
CA LEU A 11 -31.47 -33.50 -16.83
C LEU A 11 -30.85 -32.94 -15.55
N ALA A 12 -30.43 -33.82 -14.64
CA ALA A 12 -29.52 -33.46 -13.56
C ALA A 12 -28.13 -33.20 -14.17
N THR A 13 -27.84 -31.94 -14.50
CA THR A 13 -26.47 -31.49 -14.78
C THR A 13 -25.74 -31.41 -13.45
N THR A 14 -24.94 -32.43 -13.13
CA THR A 14 -23.87 -32.32 -12.13
C THR A 14 -22.84 -31.34 -12.68
N GLY A 15 -23.02 -30.05 -12.36
CA GLY A 15 -22.00 -29.04 -12.61
C GLY A 15 -20.78 -29.37 -11.78
N VAL A 16 -19.73 -29.89 -12.42
CA VAL A 16 -18.39 -29.91 -11.83
C VAL A 16 -18.00 -28.44 -11.66
N ALA A 17 -18.03 -27.94 -10.43
CA ALA A 17 -17.54 -26.61 -10.11
C ALA A 17 -16.08 -26.54 -10.56
N LYS A 18 -15.81 -25.81 -11.66
CA LYS A 18 -14.44 -25.52 -12.06
C LYS A 18 -13.82 -24.70 -10.93
N ALA A 19 -12.77 -25.23 -10.30
CA ALA A 19 -12.00 -24.49 -9.32
C ALA A 19 -11.57 -23.15 -9.95
N GLN A 20 -11.98 -22.04 -9.33
CA GLN A 20 -11.72 -20.71 -9.85
C GLN A 20 -10.22 -20.42 -9.77
N GLU A 21 -9.62 -20.11 -10.92
CA GLU A 21 -8.24 -19.60 -10.97
C GLU A 21 -8.19 -18.23 -10.32
N GLN A 22 -7.14 -18.01 -9.53
CA GLN A 22 -6.85 -16.75 -8.88
C GLN A 22 -5.44 -16.31 -9.21
N THR A 23 -5.25 -14.99 -9.30
CA THR A 23 -3.95 -14.38 -9.51
C THR A 23 -3.67 -13.42 -8.37
N PHE A 24 -2.52 -13.58 -7.75
CA PHE A 24 -1.96 -12.65 -6.78
C PHE A 24 -0.53 -12.36 -7.17
N ASP A 25 -0.28 -11.09 -7.53
CA ASP A 25 1.03 -10.64 -8.00
C ASP A 25 1.55 -11.48 -9.18
N VAL A 26 2.72 -12.15 -9.05
CA VAL A 26 3.30 -13.00 -10.10
C VAL A 26 2.81 -14.45 -10.06
N ALA A 27 1.98 -14.83 -9.10
CA ALA A 27 1.49 -16.19 -8.91
C ALA A 27 0.04 -16.33 -9.39
N THR A 28 -0.22 -17.29 -10.28
CA THR A 28 -1.58 -17.74 -10.63
C THR A 28 -1.78 -19.16 -10.13
N PHE A 29 -2.88 -19.45 -9.45
CA PHE A 29 -3.11 -20.73 -8.78
C PHE A 29 -4.61 -21.04 -8.68
N LYS A 30 -4.96 -22.26 -8.28
CA LYS A 30 -6.36 -22.63 -7.98
C LYS A 30 -6.60 -22.58 -6.48
N ALA A 31 -7.69 -21.92 -6.08
CA ALA A 31 -8.07 -21.85 -4.68
C ALA A 31 -8.31 -23.27 -4.10
N PRO A 32 -7.74 -23.62 -2.93
CA PRO A 32 -7.95 -24.92 -2.32
C PRO A 32 -9.40 -25.03 -1.84
N ALA A 33 -10.10 -26.09 -2.27
CA ALA A 33 -11.53 -26.25 -2.01
C ALA A 33 -11.84 -26.38 -0.51
N GLY A 34 -12.80 -25.59 -0.03
CA GLY A 34 -13.26 -25.64 1.37
C GLY A 34 -12.35 -24.91 2.37
N TRP A 35 -11.37 -24.13 1.92
CA TRP A 35 -10.52 -23.30 2.77
C TRP A 35 -11.09 -21.88 2.87
N LYS A 36 -10.93 -21.26 4.05
CA LYS A 36 -11.30 -19.86 4.29
C LYS A 36 -10.19 -18.95 3.79
N MET A 37 -10.55 -17.98 2.96
CA MET A 37 -9.62 -17.00 2.40
C MET A 37 -9.48 -15.75 3.28
N GLU A 38 -8.28 -15.20 3.32
CA GLU A 38 -7.93 -13.93 3.93
C GLU A 38 -6.89 -13.21 3.06
N THR A 39 -6.98 -11.89 2.95
CA THR A 39 -6.06 -11.07 2.15
C THR A 39 -5.50 -9.94 2.99
N GLY A 40 -4.20 -9.69 2.87
CA GLY A 40 -3.53 -8.52 3.43
C GLY A 40 -2.68 -7.81 2.38
N ASP A 41 -2.06 -6.69 2.75
CA ASP A 41 -1.32 -5.83 1.80
C ASP A 41 -0.19 -6.54 1.05
N ASN A 42 0.45 -7.52 1.69
CA ASN A 42 1.61 -8.24 1.16
C ASN A 42 1.40 -9.76 1.06
N PHE A 43 0.20 -10.25 1.36
CA PHE A 43 -0.06 -11.68 1.32
C PHE A 43 -1.49 -12.05 0.93
N PHE A 44 -1.61 -13.27 0.44
CA PHE A 44 -2.87 -13.95 0.16
C PHE A 44 -2.88 -15.26 0.94
N ALA A 45 -3.81 -15.45 1.87
CA ALA A 45 -3.82 -16.59 2.78
C ALA A 45 -5.10 -17.44 2.67
N TYR A 46 -4.92 -18.73 2.89
CA TYR A 46 -5.97 -19.73 3.04
C TYR A 46 -5.80 -20.42 4.37
N SER A 47 -6.88 -20.58 5.12
CA SER A 47 -6.88 -21.28 6.39
C SER A 47 -7.94 -22.38 6.41
N ARG A 48 -7.66 -23.46 7.13
CA ARG A 48 -8.59 -24.56 7.34
C ARG A 48 -8.42 -25.11 8.76
N ILE A 49 -9.54 -25.46 9.38
CA ILE A 49 -9.61 -26.08 10.70
C ILE A 49 -10.43 -27.36 10.57
N ASP A 50 -9.85 -28.50 10.94
CA ASP A 50 -10.53 -29.79 10.98
C ASP A 50 -10.41 -30.36 12.41
N GLY A 51 -11.46 -30.15 13.22
CA GLY A 51 -11.44 -30.54 14.63
C GLY A 51 -10.37 -29.77 15.42
N GLY A 52 -9.43 -30.50 16.02
CA GLY A 52 -8.31 -29.92 16.77
C GLY A 52 -7.09 -29.55 15.91
N SER A 53 -7.11 -29.86 14.61
CA SER A 53 -6.01 -29.59 13.68
C SER A 53 -6.33 -28.40 12.79
N TRP A 54 -5.29 -27.70 12.33
CA TRP A 54 -5.43 -26.54 11.47
C TRP A 54 -4.23 -26.40 10.54
N ALA A 55 -4.45 -25.68 9.44
CA ALA A 55 -3.40 -25.26 8.54
C ALA A 55 -3.65 -23.89 7.92
N GLN A 56 -2.57 -23.26 7.50
CA GLN A 56 -2.55 -22.02 6.74
C GLN A 56 -1.61 -22.17 5.54
N ILE A 57 -2.06 -21.77 4.35
CA ILE A 57 -1.24 -21.57 3.15
C ILE A 57 -1.19 -20.07 2.90
N ILE A 58 0.00 -19.48 2.83
CA ILE A 58 0.19 -18.03 2.66
C ILE A 58 1.07 -17.81 1.44
N ILE A 59 0.61 -16.98 0.51
CA ILE A 59 1.36 -16.55 -0.67
C ILE A 59 1.81 -15.14 -0.39
N TYR A 60 3.12 -14.89 -0.36
CA TYR A 60 3.67 -13.56 -0.20
C TYR A 60 3.90 -12.92 -1.57
N LYS A 61 3.69 -11.60 -1.62
CA LYS A 61 3.94 -10.79 -2.81
C LYS A 61 5.43 -10.85 -3.19
N SER A 62 5.74 -10.76 -4.48
CA SER A 62 7.12 -10.73 -4.94
C SER A 62 7.91 -9.53 -4.40
N SER A 63 9.18 -9.77 -4.16
CA SER A 63 10.18 -8.80 -3.72
C SER A 63 11.43 -8.91 -4.62
N ALA A 64 12.36 -7.98 -4.47
CA ALA A 64 13.60 -8.00 -5.23
C ALA A 64 14.50 -9.18 -4.80
N SER A 65 14.96 -9.95 -5.78
CA SER A 65 15.86 -11.08 -5.54
C SER A 65 17.21 -10.60 -5.01
N LYS A 66 17.84 -11.45 -4.20
CA LYS A 66 19.21 -11.37 -3.69
C LYS A 66 20.23 -11.97 -4.66
N GLY A 67 19.80 -12.39 -5.85
CA GLY A 67 20.64 -12.87 -6.94
C GLY A 67 20.68 -14.38 -7.11
N SER A 68 20.20 -15.16 -6.13
CA SER A 68 20.02 -16.62 -6.25
C SER A 68 18.86 -17.10 -5.38
N VAL A 69 18.28 -18.27 -5.72
CA VAL A 69 17.15 -18.83 -4.97
C VAL A 69 17.53 -19.22 -3.55
N GLU A 70 18.77 -19.59 -3.29
CA GLU A 70 19.28 -19.92 -1.96
C GLU A 70 19.38 -18.67 -1.08
N ALA A 71 19.92 -17.58 -1.63
CA ALA A 71 19.98 -16.30 -0.95
C ALA A 71 18.58 -15.73 -0.69
N ASP A 72 17.66 -15.92 -1.64
CA ASP A 72 16.26 -15.54 -1.52
C ASP A 72 15.54 -16.36 -0.45
N ALA A 73 15.62 -17.69 -0.50
CA ALA A 73 14.99 -18.57 0.46
C ALA A 73 15.53 -18.35 1.88
N ALA A 74 16.83 -18.08 2.04
CA ALA A 74 17.41 -17.73 3.33
C ALA A 74 16.88 -16.38 3.86
N SER A 75 16.81 -15.36 3.00
CA SER A 75 16.25 -14.06 3.35
C SER A 75 14.78 -14.17 3.76
N GLU A 76 13.97 -14.81 2.93
CA GLU A 76 12.54 -15.00 3.13
C GLU A 76 12.24 -15.86 4.36
N TRP A 77 13.00 -16.93 4.60
CA TRP A 77 12.89 -17.75 5.82
C TRP A 77 13.13 -16.91 7.08
N ASN A 78 14.19 -16.11 7.08
CA ASN A 78 14.52 -15.28 8.22
C ASN A 78 13.45 -14.21 8.45
N THR A 79 13.01 -13.53 7.41
CA THR A 79 12.06 -12.41 7.53
C THR A 79 10.64 -12.88 7.84
N LEU A 80 10.15 -13.93 7.17
CA LEU A 80 8.75 -14.34 7.26
C LEU A 80 8.48 -15.37 8.37
N LEU A 81 9.50 -16.09 8.83
CA LEU A 81 9.33 -17.24 9.71
C LEU A 81 10.24 -17.17 10.94
N ALA A 82 11.56 -17.23 10.77
CA ALA A 82 12.48 -17.35 11.91
C ALA A 82 12.55 -16.08 12.79
N SER A 83 12.20 -14.90 12.25
CA SER A 83 12.04 -13.67 13.05
C SER A 83 10.83 -13.71 13.97
N GLN A 84 9.85 -14.58 13.70
CA GLN A 84 8.58 -14.66 14.41
C GLN A 84 8.56 -15.84 15.41
N HIS A 85 9.24 -16.93 15.06
CA HIS A 85 9.26 -18.16 15.85
C HIS A 85 10.65 -18.81 15.83
N ALA A 86 11.09 -19.35 16.98
CA ALA A 86 12.27 -20.19 17.02
C ALA A 86 12.00 -21.50 16.27
N MET A 87 12.82 -21.78 15.26
CA MET A 87 12.66 -22.93 14.37
C MET A 87 13.59 -24.06 14.78
N ASP A 88 13.02 -25.26 14.89
CA ASP A 88 13.73 -26.52 15.07
C ASP A 88 13.64 -27.37 13.80
N GLN A 89 14.52 -28.36 13.65
CA GLN A 89 14.50 -29.33 12.54
C GLN A 89 14.51 -28.66 11.16
N GLU A 90 15.37 -27.63 11.01
CA GLU A 90 15.49 -26.94 9.73
C GLU A 90 16.11 -27.84 8.65
N GLU A 91 15.42 -27.94 7.52
CA GLU A 91 15.91 -28.67 6.34
C GLU A 91 15.69 -27.82 5.08
N SER A 92 16.41 -28.14 4.02
CA SER A 92 16.30 -27.43 2.75
C SER A 92 16.45 -28.38 1.57
N THR A 93 15.65 -28.17 0.53
CA THR A 93 15.80 -28.89 -0.74
C THR A 93 16.97 -28.31 -1.53
N LYS A 94 17.45 -29.05 -2.53
CA LYS A 94 18.30 -28.44 -3.55
C LYS A 94 17.46 -27.53 -4.45
N PRO A 95 18.05 -26.48 -5.04
CA PRO A 95 17.43 -25.72 -6.10
C PRO A 95 17.03 -26.61 -7.29
N GLU A 96 15.85 -26.37 -7.84
CA GLU A 96 15.40 -26.94 -9.10
C GLU A 96 14.93 -25.81 -10.03
N SER A 97 15.25 -25.90 -11.32
CA SER A 97 14.93 -24.86 -12.31
C SER A 97 13.81 -25.32 -13.25
N GLY A 98 12.83 -24.46 -13.51
CA GLY A 98 11.74 -24.70 -14.44
C GLY A 98 11.00 -23.39 -14.80
N ASP A 99 10.53 -23.27 -16.05
CA ASP A 99 9.70 -22.14 -16.51
C ASP A 99 10.27 -20.73 -16.22
N GLY A 100 11.61 -20.59 -16.22
CA GLY A 100 12.30 -19.32 -15.98
C GLY A 100 12.46 -18.94 -14.50
N TRP A 101 12.15 -19.87 -13.59
CA TRP A 101 12.32 -19.73 -12.14
C TRP A 101 13.22 -20.85 -11.59
N ASP A 102 14.07 -20.48 -10.65
CA ASP A 102 14.75 -21.38 -9.72
C ASP A 102 13.86 -21.50 -8.47
N VAL A 103 13.61 -22.73 -8.00
CA VAL A 103 12.70 -23.04 -6.90
C VAL A 103 13.42 -23.82 -5.82
N MET A 104 13.19 -23.46 -4.56
CA MET A 104 13.76 -24.14 -3.40
C MET A 104 12.77 -24.10 -2.25
N SER A 105 12.72 -25.16 -1.45
CA SER A 105 11.94 -25.18 -0.22
C SER A 105 12.84 -25.25 1.00
N LYS A 106 12.44 -24.53 2.06
CA LYS A 106 13.00 -24.62 3.40
C LYS A 106 11.90 -25.00 4.38
N SER A 107 12.17 -25.93 5.30
CA SER A 107 11.20 -26.42 6.26
C SER A 107 11.73 -26.40 7.68
N GLY A 108 10.83 -26.42 8.66
CA GLY A 108 11.16 -26.44 10.08
C GLY A 108 9.90 -26.61 10.93
N VAL A 109 10.09 -26.77 12.23
CA VAL A 109 9.01 -26.95 13.21
C VAL A 109 9.15 -25.89 14.29
N TYR A 110 8.05 -25.28 14.69
CA TYR A 110 8.03 -24.41 15.87
C TYR A 110 6.85 -24.77 16.79
N GLN A 111 6.91 -24.29 18.03
CA GLN A 111 5.86 -24.48 19.03
C GLN A 111 4.87 -23.32 19.03
N PHE A 112 3.58 -23.64 18.92
CA PHE A 112 2.48 -22.68 19.07
C PHE A 112 1.43 -23.25 20.01
N ASN A 113 1.21 -22.58 21.16
CA ASN A 113 0.27 -23.03 22.19
C ASN A 113 0.44 -24.51 22.60
N GLY A 114 1.69 -24.96 22.75
CA GLY A 114 2.02 -26.35 23.13
C GLY A 114 1.83 -27.38 22.00
N THR A 115 1.56 -26.94 20.78
CA THR A 115 1.41 -27.80 19.59
C THR A 115 2.57 -27.56 18.62
N ASN A 116 3.12 -28.65 18.07
CA ASN A 116 4.09 -28.57 16.97
C ASN A 116 3.40 -28.07 15.69
N VAL A 117 3.95 -27.03 15.09
CA VAL A 117 3.55 -26.50 13.79
C VAL A 117 4.65 -26.79 12.79
N ALA A 118 4.40 -27.71 11.88
CA ALA A 118 5.27 -27.95 10.74
C ALA A 118 5.11 -26.82 9.72
N THR A 119 6.23 -26.26 9.29
CA THR A 119 6.28 -25.11 8.40
C THR A 119 7.13 -25.42 7.17
N ILE A 120 6.64 -25.05 5.98
CA ILE A 120 7.36 -25.17 4.72
C ILE A 120 7.26 -23.83 3.99
N LEU A 121 8.40 -23.23 3.68
CA LEU A 121 8.55 -22.10 2.76
C LEU A 121 8.98 -22.67 1.41
N THR A 122 8.24 -22.36 0.34
CA THR A 122 8.68 -22.63 -1.04
C THR A 122 8.91 -21.31 -1.74
N THR A 123 10.16 -21.03 -2.11
CA THR A 123 10.59 -19.79 -2.72
C THR A 123 10.87 -20.00 -4.20
N TYR A 124 10.34 -19.10 -5.02
CA TYR A 124 10.58 -19.02 -6.45
C TYR A 124 11.43 -17.78 -6.71
N SER A 125 12.54 -17.91 -7.42
CA SER A 125 13.43 -16.80 -7.80
C SER A 125 13.77 -16.82 -9.28
N ASN A 126 13.76 -15.67 -9.95
CA ASN A 126 14.28 -15.53 -11.32
C ASN A 126 15.54 -14.65 -11.36
N ARG A 127 16.22 -14.51 -10.21
CA ARG A 127 17.41 -13.67 -9.98
C ARG A 127 17.18 -12.16 -10.09
N GLN A 128 15.98 -11.72 -10.48
CA GLN A 128 15.57 -10.32 -10.46
C GLN A 128 14.51 -10.09 -9.38
N ASN A 129 13.56 -11.01 -9.26
CA ASN A 129 12.49 -11.02 -8.27
C ASN A 129 12.38 -12.41 -7.66
N CYS A 130 11.89 -12.47 -6.43
CA CYS A 130 11.51 -13.70 -5.76
C CYS A 130 10.15 -13.56 -5.09
N PHE A 131 9.43 -14.66 -4.88
CA PHE A 131 8.24 -14.71 -4.06
C PHE A 131 8.18 -16.05 -3.32
N SER A 132 7.40 -16.11 -2.25
CA SER A 132 7.36 -17.29 -1.38
C SER A 132 5.95 -17.74 -1.05
N VAL A 133 5.75 -19.05 -0.97
CA VAL A 133 4.53 -19.68 -0.47
C VAL A 133 4.83 -20.47 0.79
N VAL A 134 4.16 -20.13 1.88
CA VAL A 134 4.32 -20.76 3.20
C VAL A 134 3.16 -21.71 3.50
N LEU A 135 3.46 -22.92 3.96
CA LEU A 135 2.54 -23.78 4.72
C LEU A 135 2.87 -23.66 6.22
N LYS A 136 1.85 -23.52 7.06
CA LYS A 136 1.90 -23.79 8.51
C LYS A 136 0.84 -24.84 8.82
N ALA A 137 1.19 -25.97 9.43
CA ALA A 137 0.25 -27.07 9.64
C ALA A 137 0.52 -27.84 10.92
N THR A 138 -0.55 -28.23 11.63
CA THR A 138 -0.46 -29.08 12.84
C THR A 138 -0.69 -30.56 12.55
N ALA A 139 -0.99 -30.94 11.30
CA ALA A 139 -1.22 -32.33 10.90
C ALA A 139 -0.72 -32.65 9.49
N LYS A 140 -0.27 -33.89 9.28
CA LYS A 140 0.29 -34.38 8.02
C LYS A 140 -0.63 -34.29 6.80
N PRO A 141 -1.97 -34.50 6.88
CA PRO A 141 -2.84 -34.43 5.70
C PRO A 141 -2.79 -33.09 4.96
N TYR A 142 -2.49 -31.99 5.66
CA TYR A 142 -2.35 -30.66 5.04
C TYR A 142 -1.14 -30.53 4.13
N LEU A 143 -0.10 -31.36 4.31
CA LEU A 143 1.04 -31.39 3.41
C LEU A 143 0.64 -31.81 2.00
N LYS A 144 -0.23 -32.83 1.89
CA LYS A 144 -0.74 -33.28 0.59
C LYS A 144 -1.58 -32.18 -0.07
N MET A 145 -2.41 -31.49 0.70
CA MET A 145 -3.19 -30.35 0.20
C MET A 145 -2.31 -29.18 -0.26
N TYR A 146 -1.21 -28.93 0.44
CA TYR A 146 -0.22 -27.93 0.04
C TYR A 146 0.53 -28.32 -1.23
N GLN A 147 0.93 -29.58 -1.37
CA GLN A 147 1.54 -30.09 -2.61
C GLN A 147 0.57 -29.97 -3.79
N ASP A 148 -0.70 -30.34 -3.59
CA ASP A 148 -1.73 -30.21 -4.62
C ASP A 148 -1.98 -28.72 -4.97
N PHE A 149 -1.92 -27.82 -3.98
CA PHE A 149 -1.98 -26.37 -4.21
C PHE A 149 -0.79 -25.88 -5.06
N ILE A 150 0.44 -26.22 -4.66
CA ILE A 150 1.67 -25.84 -5.36
C ILE A 150 1.68 -26.39 -6.79
N ALA A 151 1.15 -27.59 -7.03
CA ALA A 151 1.04 -28.16 -8.37
C ALA A 151 0.10 -27.37 -9.31
N THR A 152 -0.78 -26.52 -8.78
CA THR A 152 -1.60 -25.60 -9.57
C THR A 152 -0.96 -24.24 -9.77
N LEU A 153 0.13 -23.95 -9.04
CA LEU A 153 0.76 -22.66 -9.05
C LEU A 153 1.62 -22.50 -10.30
N ILE A 154 1.31 -21.46 -11.06
CA ILE A 154 2.05 -21.01 -12.22
C ILE A 154 2.72 -19.69 -11.83
N ALA A 155 4.05 -19.74 -11.71
CA ALA A 155 4.88 -18.57 -11.52
C ALA A 155 5.07 -17.87 -12.86
N GLN A 156 4.40 -16.74 -13.04
CA GLN A 156 4.60 -15.94 -14.25
C GLN A 156 5.86 -15.12 -14.03
N ALA A 157 6.90 -15.32 -14.85
CA ALA A 157 7.94 -14.30 -14.97
C ALA A 157 7.21 -12.97 -15.17
N PRO A 158 7.54 -11.88 -14.44
CA PRO A 158 6.89 -10.61 -14.66
C PRO A 158 6.96 -10.40 -16.16
N VAL A 159 5.79 -10.33 -16.80
CA VAL A 159 5.73 -10.21 -18.25
C VAL A 159 6.75 -9.12 -18.55
N LYS A 160 7.69 -9.38 -19.47
CA LYS A 160 8.33 -8.30 -20.20
C LYS A 160 7.18 -7.61 -20.94
N SER A 161 6.39 -6.87 -20.20
CA SER A 161 6.10 -5.52 -20.56
C SER A 161 7.49 -4.95 -20.85
N THR A 162 7.86 -5.00 -22.14
CA THR A 162 8.19 -3.72 -22.76
C THR A 162 7.22 -2.77 -22.10
N PRO A 163 7.69 -1.77 -21.34
CA PRO A 163 6.78 -0.73 -20.96
C PRO A 163 6.11 -0.37 -22.29
N LYS A 164 4.82 -0.69 -22.44
CA LYS A 164 3.95 0.33 -22.98
C LYS A 164 4.39 1.49 -22.11
N ALA A 165 5.07 2.45 -22.73
CA ALA A 165 5.15 3.78 -22.16
C ALA A 165 3.81 3.93 -21.46
N HIS A 166 3.84 4.09 -20.15
CA HIS A 166 2.62 4.42 -19.45
C HIS A 166 2.27 5.73 -20.13
N ASP A 167 1.45 5.63 -21.17
CA ASP A 167 0.89 6.78 -21.82
C ASP A 167 0.05 7.27 -20.67
N LEU A 168 0.52 8.31 -20.01
CA LEU A 168 -0.16 8.90 -18.86
C LEU A 168 -1.44 9.61 -19.32
N GLY A 169 -1.96 9.20 -20.49
CA GLY A 169 -2.90 9.87 -21.35
C GLY A 169 -2.42 11.29 -21.67
N PRO A 170 -3.13 11.98 -22.58
CA PRO A 170 -3.22 13.43 -22.44
C PRO A 170 -3.72 13.78 -21.03
N ASP A 171 -3.21 14.90 -20.48
CA ASP A 171 -3.46 15.49 -19.14
C ASP A 171 -4.95 15.75 -18.75
N ASN A 172 -5.89 15.23 -19.55
CA ASN A 172 -7.29 15.64 -19.59
C ASN A 172 -8.32 14.51 -19.52
N ILE A 173 -7.95 13.26 -19.20
CA ILE A 173 -8.98 12.29 -18.81
C ILE A 173 -9.49 12.71 -17.42
N GLN A 174 -10.61 13.43 -17.41
CA GLN A 174 -11.34 13.75 -16.21
C GLN A 174 -11.76 12.42 -15.58
N HIS A 175 -11.15 12.05 -14.45
CA HIS A 175 -11.57 10.89 -13.70
C HIS A 175 -13.06 11.07 -13.37
N LYS A 176 -13.92 10.14 -13.83
CA LYS A 176 -15.32 10.11 -13.44
C LYS A 176 -15.38 9.67 -11.98
N SER A 177 -15.24 10.65 -11.10
CA SER A 177 -15.32 10.47 -9.65
C SER A 177 -16.78 10.62 -9.23
N ASP A 178 -17.28 9.65 -8.49
CA ASP A 178 -18.61 9.74 -7.87
C ASP A 178 -18.64 10.65 -6.64
N PHE A 179 -17.46 11.14 -6.18
CA PHE A 179 -17.35 12.13 -5.12
C PHE A 179 -17.76 13.53 -5.59
N LYS A 180 -18.52 14.23 -4.74
CA LYS A 180 -19.05 15.57 -5.02
C LYS A 180 -17.95 16.61 -5.24
N PHE A 181 -16.87 16.55 -4.46
CA PHE A 181 -15.81 17.55 -4.47
C PHE A 181 -14.50 16.98 -5.05
N THR A 182 -14.16 17.43 -6.26
CA THR A 182 -12.92 17.06 -6.96
C THR A 182 -11.97 18.24 -7.17
N THR A 183 -12.32 19.41 -6.63
CA THR A 183 -11.58 20.66 -6.75
C THR A 183 -11.53 21.37 -5.40
N THR A 184 -10.39 21.93 -5.05
CA THR A 184 -10.20 22.78 -3.86
C THR A 184 -9.53 24.07 -4.29
N ASN A 185 -10.14 25.21 -3.96
CA ASN A 185 -9.56 26.54 -4.15
C ASN A 185 -8.86 26.95 -2.84
N TRP A 186 -7.60 27.32 -2.92
CA TRP A 186 -6.81 27.77 -1.78
C TRP A 186 -6.77 29.29 -1.71
N ASP A 187 -6.63 29.84 -0.51
CA ASP A 187 -6.61 31.29 -0.26
C ASP A 187 -5.42 32.00 -0.95
N ASP A 188 -4.39 31.26 -1.35
CA ASP A 188 -3.20 31.76 -2.02
C ASP A 188 -3.21 31.53 -3.55
N SER A 189 -4.42 31.48 -4.14
CA SER A 189 -4.67 31.37 -5.59
C SER A 189 -4.27 30.05 -6.25
N TRP A 190 -3.76 29.09 -5.50
CA TRP A 190 -3.60 27.73 -5.99
C TRP A 190 -4.95 27.03 -6.08
N VAL A 191 -5.10 26.14 -7.07
CA VAL A 191 -6.29 25.30 -7.22
C VAL A 191 -5.85 23.85 -7.35
N SER A 192 -6.31 22.99 -6.45
CA SER A 192 -6.14 21.54 -6.55
C SER A 192 -7.27 20.92 -7.35
N LYS A 193 -6.96 20.02 -8.27
CA LYS A 193 -7.91 19.19 -9.02
C LYS A 193 -7.47 17.73 -8.99
N VAL A 194 -8.41 16.83 -8.71
CA VAL A 194 -8.18 15.39 -8.82
C VAL A 194 -7.98 15.00 -10.27
N LYS A 195 -6.90 14.27 -10.55
CA LYS A 195 -6.66 13.58 -11.82
C LYS A 195 -6.50 12.08 -11.54
N GLU A 196 -6.45 11.29 -12.61
CA GLU A 196 -6.39 9.83 -12.51
C GLU A 196 -5.13 9.31 -11.79
N ASN A 197 -3.98 9.94 -12.04
CA ASN A 197 -2.68 9.46 -11.53
C ASN A 197 -2.02 10.44 -10.52
N TRP A 198 -2.56 11.65 -10.33
CA TRP A 198 -2.04 12.66 -9.43
C TRP A 198 -3.14 13.64 -8.99
N VAL A 199 -2.83 14.49 -8.00
CA VAL A 199 -3.54 15.77 -7.83
C VAL A 199 -2.77 16.84 -8.57
N GLU A 200 -3.44 17.56 -9.47
CA GLU A 200 -2.87 18.73 -10.13
C GLU A 200 -3.16 19.95 -9.28
N VAL A 201 -2.11 20.59 -8.76
CA VAL A 201 -2.20 21.88 -8.11
C VAL A 201 -1.68 22.94 -9.07
N SER A 202 -2.54 23.83 -9.52
CA SER A 202 -2.18 24.78 -10.57
C SER A 202 -2.45 26.22 -10.16
N LYS A 203 -1.65 27.13 -10.70
CA LYS A 203 -1.95 28.55 -10.84
C LYS A 203 -1.32 29.08 -12.13
N SER A 204 -1.42 30.38 -12.39
CA SER A 204 -0.91 30.96 -13.64
C SER A 204 0.58 30.65 -13.85
N GLY A 205 0.90 30.01 -14.98
CA GLY A 205 2.27 29.71 -15.43
C GLY A 205 2.99 28.55 -14.70
N ILE A 206 2.35 27.88 -13.74
CA ILE A 206 2.96 26.78 -12.99
C ILE A 206 1.93 25.78 -12.45
N LYS A 207 2.24 24.50 -12.59
CA LYS A 207 1.50 23.41 -11.94
C LYS A 207 2.45 22.49 -11.17
N VAL A 208 1.93 21.88 -10.11
CA VAL A 208 2.58 20.84 -9.31
C VAL A 208 1.69 19.61 -9.35
N LEU A 209 2.23 18.49 -9.82
CA LEU A 209 1.56 17.21 -9.82
C LEU A 209 2.00 16.47 -8.56
N ILE A 210 1.07 16.28 -7.62
CA ILE A 210 1.28 15.47 -6.43
C ILE A 210 0.96 14.03 -6.82
N HIS A 211 1.99 13.24 -7.08
CA HIS A 211 1.83 11.85 -7.49
C HIS A 211 1.21 11.01 -6.37
N TYR A 212 0.28 10.13 -6.73
CA TYR A 212 -0.27 9.15 -5.79
C TYR A 212 0.81 8.13 -5.39
N PRO A 213 0.67 7.47 -4.22
CA PRO A 213 1.56 6.39 -3.82
C PRO A 213 1.70 5.36 -4.93
N ASN A 214 2.94 4.98 -5.25
CA ASN A 214 3.24 4.08 -6.35
C ASN A 214 4.29 3.08 -5.88
N GLN A 215 3.88 1.82 -5.73
CA GLN A 215 4.72 0.75 -5.19
C GLN A 215 6.06 0.58 -5.93
N LEU A 216 6.08 0.76 -7.25
CA LEU A 216 7.31 0.63 -8.03
C LEU A 216 8.26 1.80 -7.83
N VAL A 217 7.71 3.01 -7.71
CA VAL A 217 8.50 4.23 -7.55
C VAL A 217 8.98 4.37 -6.10
N ASP A 218 8.10 4.11 -5.14
CA ASP A 218 8.32 4.22 -3.70
C ASP A 218 9.05 3.00 -3.09
N ALA A 219 9.37 1.98 -3.88
CA ALA A 219 10.14 0.83 -3.42
C ALA A 219 11.43 1.26 -2.72
N TYR A 220 11.77 0.60 -1.61
CA TYR A 220 13.02 0.89 -0.93
C TYR A 220 14.21 0.70 -1.88
N SER A 221 15.17 1.61 -1.82
CA SER A 221 16.42 1.54 -2.55
C SER A 221 17.54 1.82 -1.58
N SER A 222 18.46 0.87 -1.41
CA SER A 222 19.66 1.06 -0.59
C SER A 222 20.55 2.15 -1.16
N GLU A 223 20.56 2.28 -2.49
CA GLU A 223 21.19 3.39 -3.19
C GLU A 223 20.14 4.46 -3.52
N LYS A 224 20.27 5.63 -2.89
CA LYS A 224 19.33 6.75 -3.08
C LYS A 224 19.23 7.16 -4.55
N LEU A 225 20.38 7.28 -5.22
CA LEU A 225 20.45 7.72 -6.60
C LEU A 225 19.70 6.78 -7.56
N GLN A 226 19.81 5.47 -7.34
CA GLN A 226 19.05 4.48 -8.10
C GLN A 226 17.53 4.68 -7.92
N GLY A 227 17.08 4.94 -6.70
CA GLY A 227 15.67 5.24 -6.40
C GLY A 227 15.20 6.52 -7.09
N ASP A 228 16.04 7.56 -7.10
CA ASP A 228 15.74 8.84 -7.74
C ASP A 228 15.63 8.72 -9.26
N HIS A 229 16.57 8.04 -9.92
CA HIS A 229 16.50 7.77 -11.36
C HIS A 229 15.30 6.90 -11.73
N ARG A 230 14.92 5.93 -10.89
CA ARG A 230 13.71 5.14 -11.10
C ARG A 230 12.47 6.02 -11.06
N ALA A 231 12.38 6.95 -10.10
CA ALA A 231 11.29 7.91 -10.03
C ALA A 231 11.25 8.80 -11.28
N TRP A 232 12.40 9.34 -11.71
CA TRP A 232 12.52 10.12 -12.94
C TRP A 232 12.01 9.37 -14.18
N THR A 233 12.52 8.15 -14.38
CA THR A 233 12.18 7.29 -15.53
C THR A 233 10.69 6.95 -15.57
N LYS A 234 10.06 6.77 -14.40
CA LYS A 234 8.67 6.30 -14.31
C LYS A 234 7.64 7.43 -14.28
N LEU A 235 7.97 8.57 -13.68
CA LEU A 235 7.05 9.68 -13.52
C LEU A 235 7.22 10.75 -14.60
N ILE A 236 8.47 11.07 -14.98
CA ILE A 236 8.80 12.21 -15.84
C ILE A 236 8.89 11.79 -17.31
N GLU A 237 9.82 10.91 -17.67
CA GLU A 237 10.11 10.57 -19.08
C GLU A 237 8.90 10.17 -19.95
N PRO A 238 7.88 9.48 -19.42
CA PRO A 238 6.72 9.13 -20.22
C PRO A 238 5.91 10.36 -20.67
N ARG A 239 5.98 11.50 -19.96
CA ARG A 239 5.19 12.73 -20.24
C ARG A 239 5.89 13.73 -21.15
N TYR A 240 7.21 13.63 -21.33
CA TYR A 240 8.00 14.69 -21.96
C TYR A 240 8.89 14.20 -23.11
N ASN A 241 9.05 15.07 -24.11
CA ASN A 241 10.00 14.95 -25.20
C ASN A 241 11.17 15.92 -24.99
N SER A 242 12.28 15.68 -25.69
CA SER A 242 13.43 16.60 -25.78
C SER A 242 13.96 17.04 -24.41
N ILE A 243 13.93 16.13 -23.42
CA ILE A 243 14.47 16.37 -22.09
C ILE A 243 15.97 16.65 -22.20
N ASN A 244 16.41 17.81 -21.72
CA ASN A 244 17.81 18.22 -21.72
C ASN A 244 18.10 19.07 -20.48
N ASN A 245 19.37 19.47 -20.30
CA ASN A 245 19.83 20.22 -19.13
C ASN A 245 19.44 19.57 -17.79
N VAL A 246 19.47 18.23 -17.74
CA VAL A 246 19.15 17.49 -16.53
C VAL A 246 20.21 17.79 -15.47
N GLN A 247 19.77 18.26 -14.31
CA GLN A 247 20.63 18.57 -13.18
C GLN A 247 20.09 17.87 -11.95
N GLU A 248 20.93 17.03 -11.36
CA GLU A 248 20.67 16.38 -10.10
C GLU A 248 21.31 17.18 -8.97
N ARG A 249 20.50 17.51 -7.96
CA ARG A 249 20.92 18.28 -6.77
C ARG A 249 20.34 17.74 -5.47
N GLY A 250 19.94 16.47 -5.48
CA GLY A 250 19.44 15.82 -4.29
C GLY A 250 20.50 15.81 -3.18
N ILE A 251 20.06 15.84 -1.93
CA ILE A 251 20.94 15.70 -0.76
C ILE A 251 20.62 14.37 -0.09
N GLN A 252 21.65 13.60 0.24
CA GLN A 252 21.53 12.42 1.09
C GLN A 252 21.85 12.81 2.53
N ASP A 253 20.87 12.64 3.41
CA ASP A 253 20.93 12.97 4.84
C ASP A 253 19.81 12.25 5.61
N TYR A 254 19.71 12.46 6.93
CA TYR A 254 18.61 11.94 7.75
C TYR A 254 17.22 12.39 7.24
N GLN A 255 17.15 13.57 6.62
CA GLN A 255 16.03 14.05 5.82
C GLN A 255 16.46 14.23 4.36
N SER A 256 16.71 13.10 3.70
CA SER A 256 17.15 13.08 2.31
C SER A 256 16.17 13.80 1.39
N VAL A 257 16.68 14.41 0.32
CA VAL A 257 15.91 15.10 -0.70
C VAL A 257 16.26 14.58 -2.08
N THR A 258 15.26 14.17 -2.84
CA THR A 258 15.33 14.01 -4.29
C THR A 258 15.09 15.38 -4.91
N PHE A 259 16.00 15.83 -5.79
CA PHE A 259 15.83 17.09 -6.52
C PHE A 259 16.48 16.98 -7.90
N PHE A 260 15.66 16.90 -8.94
CA PHE A 260 16.09 16.90 -10.34
C PHE A 260 15.43 18.07 -11.05
N THR A 261 16.17 18.73 -11.95
CA THR A 261 15.61 19.75 -12.83
C THR A 261 15.94 19.45 -14.28
N ALA A 262 15.09 19.84 -15.21
CA ALA A 262 15.37 19.74 -16.64
C ALA A 262 14.56 20.76 -17.44
N ASP A 263 15.02 21.05 -18.66
CA ASP A 263 14.20 21.66 -19.69
C ASP A 263 13.59 20.56 -20.57
N ALA A 264 12.31 20.68 -20.91
CA ALA A 264 11.63 19.67 -21.71
C ALA A 264 10.48 20.25 -22.54
N THR A 265 9.89 19.41 -23.39
CA THR A 265 8.65 19.71 -24.12
C THR A 265 7.57 18.73 -23.69
N GLU A 266 6.44 19.23 -23.19
CA GLU A 266 5.31 18.37 -22.79
C GLU A 266 4.71 17.66 -24.02
N LYS A 267 4.58 16.33 -23.97
CA LYS A 267 4.06 15.54 -25.10
C LYS A 267 2.63 15.93 -25.47
N ALA A 268 1.79 16.20 -24.47
CA ALA A 268 0.38 16.47 -24.67
C ALA A 268 0.10 17.82 -25.34
N SER A 269 0.85 18.86 -24.98
CA SER A 269 0.60 20.24 -25.46
C SER A 269 1.63 20.76 -26.45
N GLY A 270 2.81 20.12 -26.55
CA GLY A 270 3.96 20.65 -27.29
C GLY A 270 4.61 21.86 -26.63
N LYS A 271 4.20 22.24 -25.41
CA LYS A 271 4.72 23.41 -24.70
C LYS A 271 6.12 23.12 -24.14
N LYS A 272 7.04 24.07 -24.30
CA LYS A 272 8.34 24.07 -23.60
C LYS A 272 8.14 24.41 -22.14
N VAL A 273 8.77 23.64 -21.25
CA VAL A 273 8.58 23.72 -19.80
C VAL A 273 9.90 23.51 -19.06
N TYR A 274 9.97 24.06 -17.86
CA TYR A 274 10.98 23.75 -16.86
C TYR A 274 10.40 22.78 -15.84
N LEU A 275 11.07 21.64 -15.68
CA LEU A 275 10.64 20.53 -14.83
C LEU A 275 11.43 20.50 -13.53
N VAL A 276 10.75 20.16 -12.45
CA VAL A 276 11.39 19.78 -11.17
C VAL A 276 10.75 18.50 -10.66
N LEU A 277 11.55 17.45 -10.43
CA LEU A 277 11.13 16.29 -9.65
C LEU A 277 11.68 16.44 -8.22
N PHE A 278 10.79 16.38 -7.25
CA PHE A 278 11.11 16.60 -5.84
C PHE A 278 10.49 15.55 -4.93
N LYS A 279 11.21 15.13 -3.90
CA LYS A 279 10.67 14.39 -2.75
C LYS A 279 11.52 14.68 -1.52
N LYS A 280 10.89 14.99 -0.39
CA LYS A 280 11.56 15.10 0.91
C LYS A 280 11.27 13.86 1.74
N HIS A 281 12.32 13.24 2.26
CA HIS A 281 12.25 12.17 3.24
C HIS A 281 12.26 12.78 4.65
N TYR A 282 11.45 12.23 5.55
CA TYR A 282 11.32 12.68 6.93
C TYR A 282 11.80 11.57 7.88
N ASP A 283 12.13 11.96 9.10
CA ASP A 283 12.45 11.07 10.21
C ASP A 283 11.29 10.10 10.53
N LYS A 284 10.05 10.52 10.30
CA LYS A 284 8.83 9.74 10.57
C LYS A 284 8.10 9.25 9.33
N GLY A 285 8.78 9.18 8.19
CA GLY A 285 8.21 8.62 6.96
C GLY A 285 8.68 9.31 5.69
N ASN A 286 8.08 8.94 4.57
CA ASN A 286 8.44 9.50 3.26
C ASN A 286 7.41 10.55 2.82
N GLY A 287 7.88 11.67 2.29
CA GLY A 287 7.02 12.61 1.57
C GLY A 287 6.57 12.04 0.22
N ARG A 288 5.74 12.80 -0.49
CA ARG A 288 5.27 12.43 -1.84
C ARG A 288 6.23 12.91 -2.92
N TYR A 289 6.24 12.21 -4.06
CA TYR A 289 6.86 12.76 -5.26
C TYR A 289 6.02 13.92 -5.80
N LEU A 290 6.68 15.05 -5.98
CA LEU A 290 6.14 16.27 -6.56
C LEU A 290 6.81 16.51 -7.90
N GLU A 291 6.02 16.70 -8.94
CA GLU A 291 6.49 17.12 -10.25
C GLU A 291 6.02 18.54 -10.50
N VAL A 292 6.95 19.49 -10.52
CA VAL A 292 6.65 20.87 -10.90
C VAL A 292 6.85 21.03 -12.39
N VAL A 293 5.85 21.61 -13.04
CA VAL A 293 5.87 21.98 -14.46
C VAL A 293 5.65 23.48 -14.53
N ALA A 294 6.71 24.23 -14.80
CA ALA A 294 6.69 25.68 -14.88
C ALA A 294 6.94 26.14 -16.32
N ASP A 295 6.41 27.30 -16.68
CA ASP A 295 6.62 27.89 -18.00
C ASP A 295 8.08 28.27 -18.26
N SER A 296 8.84 28.52 -17.20
CA SER A 296 10.29 28.71 -17.24
C SER A 296 10.90 28.53 -15.85
N LYS A 297 12.24 28.41 -15.81
CA LYS A 297 13.01 28.43 -14.57
C LYS A 297 12.71 29.68 -13.71
N ALA A 298 12.58 30.85 -14.33
CA ALA A 298 12.28 32.09 -13.61
C ALA A 298 10.90 32.05 -12.92
N VAL A 299 9.90 31.40 -13.54
CA VAL A 299 8.59 31.19 -12.91
C VAL A 299 8.69 30.25 -11.73
N PHE A 300 9.46 29.17 -11.84
CA PHE A 300 9.73 28.25 -10.73
C PHE A 300 10.43 28.97 -9.56
N GLU A 301 11.51 29.70 -9.81
CA GLU A 301 12.30 30.37 -8.77
C GLU A 301 11.53 31.52 -8.12
N LYS A 302 10.68 32.24 -8.88
CA LYS A 302 9.77 33.23 -8.31
C LYS A 302 8.80 32.59 -7.31
N GLU A 303 8.35 31.37 -7.59
CA GLU A 303 7.39 30.68 -6.74
C GLU A 303 8.05 30.00 -5.54
N PHE A 304 9.08 29.20 -5.77
CA PHE A 304 9.67 28.34 -4.74
C PHE A 304 10.97 28.88 -4.16
N GLY A 305 11.47 30.00 -4.68
CA GLY A 305 12.75 30.59 -4.27
C GLY A 305 13.94 29.91 -4.94
N ASN A 306 15.15 30.32 -4.52
CA ASN A 306 16.38 29.71 -4.97
C ASN A 306 16.54 28.33 -4.31
N ASN A 307 16.40 27.26 -5.10
CA ASN A 307 16.51 25.88 -4.65
C ASN A 307 17.93 25.30 -4.80
N TYR A 308 18.92 26.16 -5.04
CA TYR A 308 20.33 25.80 -5.08
C TYR A 308 20.89 25.83 -3.66
N ILE A 309 20.86 24.68 -3.00
CA ILE A 309 21.31 24.56 -1.61
C ILE A 309 22.81 24.32 -1.58
N ASN A 310 23.55 25.23 -0.93
CA ASN A 310 24.96 25.06 -0.61
C ASN A 310 25.13 24.89 0.90
N LYS A 311 25.44 23.68 1.35
CA LYS A 311 25.66 23.35 2.78
C LYS A 311 26.79 24.17 3.43
N SER A 312 27.73 24.68 2.64
CA SER A 312 28.84 25.52 3.11
C SER A 312 28.53 27.02 3.08
N SER A 313 27.33 27.42 2.61
CA SER A 313 26.91 28.82 2.59
C SER A 313 26.43 29.26 3.97
N TRP A 314 26.74 30.51 4.34
CA TRP A 314 26.14 31.16 5.50
C TRP A 314 24.61 31.32 5.39
N GLU A 315 24.08 31.28 4.15
CA GLU A 315 22.64 31.34 3.85
C GLU A 315 21.95 29.97 3.89
N TYR A 316 22.64 28.87 4.23
CA TYR A 316 22.11 27.51 4.12
C TYR A 316 20.71 27.34 4.73
N LEU A 317 20.47 27.89 5.93
CA LEU A 317 19.18 27.80 6.62
C LEU A 317 18.06 28.54 5.87
N ASP A 318 18.37 29.64 5.20
CA ASP A 318 17.40 30.36 4.38
C ASP A 318 17.16 29.65 3.05
N GLN A 319 18.20 29.06 2.47
CA GLN A 319 18.10 28.26 1.25
C GLN A 319 17.19 27.03 1.47
N VAL A 320 17.29 26.34 2.61
CA VAL A 320 16.46 25.16 2.92
C VAL A 320 14.96 25.49 3.01
N LYS A 321 14.58 26.73 3.33
CA LYS A 321 13.17 27.16 3.33
C LYS A 321 12.50 27.02 1.95
N SER A 322 13.28 27.10 0.87
CA SER A 322 12.77 26.86 -0.51
C SER A 322 12.27 25.42 -0.67
N TRP A 323 13.02 24.45 -0.15
CA TRP A 323 12.64 23.04 -0.15
C TRP A 323 11.48 22.74 0.78
N ASP A 324 11.38 23.42 1.93
CA ASP A 324 10.20 23.29 2.80
C ASP A 324 8.94 23.83 2.14
N LYS A 325 9.04 24.98 1.46
CA LYS A 325 7.93 25.53 0.66
C LYS A 325 7.48 24.55 -0.42
N LEU A 326 8.43 23.94 -1.13
CA LEU A 326 8.12 22.93 -2.14
C LEU A 326 7.50 21.67 -1.53
N ALA A 327 8.08 21.15 -0.44
CA ALA A 327 7.56 19.98 0.26
C ALA A 327 6.13 20.19 0.80
N ASN A 328 5.81 21.40 1.26
CA ASN A 328 4.48 21.74 1.76
C ASN A 328 3.38 21.65 0.67
N MET A 329 3.73 21.65 -0.62
CA MET A 329 2.75 21.45 -1.69
C MET A 329 2.08 20.09 -1.62
N GLN A 330 2.71 19.06 -1.01
CA GLN A 330 2.08 17.75 -0.82
C GLN A 330 0.77 17.84 -0.01
N ASN A 331 0.65 18.83 0.88
CA ASN A 331 -0.51 19.05 1.73
C ASN A 331 -1.72 19.62 0.98
N ARG A 332 -1.59 19.87 -0.34
CA ARG A 332 -2.68 20.35 -1.19
C ARG A 332 -3.50 19.23 -1.82
N ASN A 333 -3.19 17.97 -1.51
CA ASN A 333 -4.09 16.86 -1.73
C ASN A 333 -5.16 16.80 -0.63
N LYS A 334 -6.06 17.78 -0.59
CA LYS A 334 -7.17 17.84 0.37
C LYS A 334 -8.43 18.33 -0.33
N PHE A 335 -9.53 17.62 -0.12
CA PHE A 335 -10.81 17.90 -0.76
C PHE A 335 -11.94 17.85 0.26
N SER A 336 -12.91 18.74 0.11
CA SER A 336 -14.07 18.81 0.99
C SER A 336 -14.83 17.49 1.03
N VAL A 337 -15.53 17.26 2.14
CA VAL A 337 -16.37 16.09 2.38
C VAL A 337 -17.83 16.44 2.14
N ALA A 338 -18.55 15.58 1.41
CA ALA A 338 -20.00 15.64 1.33
C ALA A 338 -20.64 14.48 2.08
N ALA A 339 -21.81 14.70 2.68
CA ALA A 339 -22.53 13.65 3.38
C ALA A 339 -22.88 12.45 2.47
N SER A 340 -23.18 12.71 1.19
CA SER A 340 -23.40 11.68 0.17
C SER A 340 -22.21 10.75 -0.03
N ASP A 341 -21.00 11.28 0.12
CA ASP A 341 -19.76 10.59 -0.22
C ASP A 341 -19.31 9.66 0.92
N LEU A 342 -19.74 9.98 2.15
CA LEU A 342 -19.39 9.24 3.36
C LEU A 342 -20.19 7.95 3.56
N ILE A 343 -21.37 7.81 2.93
CA ILE A 343 -22.22 6.64 3.16
C ILE A 343 -21.44 5.34 2.94
N GLY A 344 -21.54 4.43 3.91
CA GLY A 344 -20.81 3.18 3.96
C GLY A 344 -19.82 3.10 5.13
N LYS A 345 -19.03 2.03 5.11
CA LYS A 345 -18.07 1.69 6.15
C LYS A 345 -16.67 2.17 5.77
N TRP A 346 -15.99 2.76 6.74
CA TRP A 346 -14.63 3.30 6.64
C TRP A 346 -13.82 2.77 7.81
N SER A 347 -12.62 2.27 7.54
CA SER A 347 -11.80 1.72 8.61
C SER A 347 -10.33 2.03 8.45
N ALA A 348 -9.64 2.03 9.59
CA ALA A 348 -8.19 2.04 9.70
C ALA A 348 -7.80 1.00 10.75
N SER A 349 -6.59 0.47 10.60
CA SER A 349 -5.98 -0.40 11.60
C SER A 349 -4.51 -0.09 11.69
N ASP A 350 -4.01 0.03 12.92
CA ASP A 350 -2.61 0.25 13.22
C ASP A 350 -2.07 -0.92 14.03
N TYR A 351 -0.82 -1.28 13.79
CA TYR A 351 -0.13 -2.35 14.50
C TYR A 351 1.33 -1.96 14.76
N ALA A 352 1.81 -2.22 15.97
CA ALA A 352 3.21 -2.09 16.35
C ALA A 352 3.60 -3.22 17.29
N SER A 353 4.83 -3.71 17.16
CA SER A 353 5.38 -4.75 18.05
C SER A 353 6.86 -4.53 18.33
N LEU A 354 7.27 -4.84 19.55
CA LEU A 354 8.66 -4.87 19.99
C LEU A 354 8.98 -6.26 20.52
N SER A 355 10.01 -6.89 19.97
CA SER A 355 10.49 -8.19 20.41
C SER A 355 11.78 -8.04 21.21
N TYR A 356 11.89 -8.75 22.31
CA TYR A 356 13.03 -8.74 23.22
C TYR A 356 13.81 -10.06 23.09
N TYR A 357 15.13 -9.96 23.18
CA TYR A 357 16.03 -11.11 23.16
C TYR A 357 17.05 -10.98 24.29
N TYR A 358 17.43 -12.10 24.90
CA TYR A 358 18.49 -12.14 25.89
C TYR A 358 19.84 -11.92 25.20
N VAL A 359 20.57 -10.88 25.60
CA VAL A 359 21.88 -10.55 25.03
C VAL A 359 22.90 -11.68 25.24
N SER A 360 22.74 -12.47 26.30
CA SER A 360 23.66 -13.56 26.67
C SER A 360 23.46 -14.86 25.87
N SER A 361 22.24 -15.12 25.38
CA SER A 361 21.91 -16.40 24.73
C SER A 361 21.29 -16.25 23.35
N GLY A 362 20.95 -15.03 22.92
CA GLY A 362 20.16 -14.78 21.72
C GLY A 362 18.73 -15.32 21.81
N GLY A 363 18.32 -15.92 22.93
CA GLY A 363 17.00 -16.50 23.12
C GLY A 363 15.91 -15.44 23.23
N PHE A 364 14.72 -15.75 22.71
CA PHE A 364 13.56 -14.86 22.78
C PHE A 364 13.11 -14.64 24.24
N ALA A 365 13.03 -13.38 24.65
CA ALA A 365 12.69 -12.96 26.01
C ALA A 365 11.24 -12.45 26.12
N GLY A 366 10.46 -12.55 25.04
CA GLY A 366 9.08 -12.07 24.95
C GLY A 366 8.93 -10.93 23.95
N ALA A 367 7.68 -10.56 23.67
CA ALA A 367 7.35 -9.42 22.82
C ALA A 367 6.22 -8.61 23.45
N THR A 368 6.18 -7.32 23.19
CA THR A 368 5.00 -6.48 23.41
C THR A 368 4.42 -6.09 22.06
N ALA A 369 3.09 -6.03 21.99
CA ALA A 369 2.40 -5.58 20.79
C ALA A 369 1.27 -4.62 21.18
N THR A 370 0.97 -3.71 20.26
CA THR A 370 -0.19 -2.83 20.30
C THR A 370 -0.86 -2.88 18.93
N SER A 371 -2.17 -3.11 18.93
CA SER A 371 -3.01 -3.02 17.73
C SER A 371 -4.23 -2.17 18.01
N ILE A 372 -4.63 -1.35 17.05
CA ILE A 372 -5.83 -0.53 17.13
C ILE A 372 -6.62 -0.72 15.83
N SER A 373 -7.93 -0.78 15.93
CA SER A 373 -8.85 -0.76 14.80
C SER A 373 -9.91 0.29 15.05
N ASP A 374 -10.09 1.18 14.07
CA ASP A 374 -11.12 2.19 14.04
C ASP A 374 -12.06 1.90 12.88
N GLU A 375 -13.35 1.82 13.15
CA GLU A 375 -14.39 1.61 12.16
C GLU A 375 -15.46 2.68 12.32
N PHE A 376 -15.85 3.31 11.22
CA PHE A 376 -16.95 4.25 11.14
C PHE A 376 -17.88 3.82 10.01
N THR A 377 -19.16 3.64 10.32
CA THR A 377 -20.20 3.40 9.33
C THR A 377 -21.14 4.58 9.31
N PHE A 378 -21.13 5.35 8.22
CA PHE A 378 -22.09 6.44 7.99
C PHE A 378 -23.30 5.91 7.23
N LEU A 379 -24.47 6.21 7.76
CA LEU A 379 -25.75 5.68 7.29
C LEU A 379 -26.60 6.80 6.68
N PRO A 380 -27.55 6.46 5.78
CA PRO A 380 -28.55 7.41 5.31
C PRO A 380 -29.28 8.09 6.47
N GLY A 381 -29.72 9.33 6.26
CA GLY A 381 -30.42 10.10 7.29
C GLY A 381 -29.52 10.73 8.35
N ASN A 382 -28.23 10.94 8.05
CA ASN A 382 -27.25 11.60 8.94
C ASN A 382 -27.08 10.89 10.28
N THR A 383 -27.03 9.55 10.25
CA THR A 383 -26.72 8.72 11.42
C THR A 383 -25.41 7.99 11.22
N TYR A 384 -24.78 7.54 12.30
CA TYR A 384 -23.53 6.80 12.24
C TYR A 384 -23.45 5.73 13.33
N GLN A 385 -22.57 4.77 13.08
CA GLN A 385 -22.06 3.83 14.06
C GLN A 385 -20.53 3.85 14.01
N SER A 386 -19.86 3.67 15.14
CA SER A 386 -18.42 3.46 15.14
C SER A 386 -18.00 2.42 16.17
N ASP A 387 -16.95 1.70 15.86
CA ASP A 387 -16.34 0.69 16.72
C ASP A 387 -14.83 0.92 16.78
N HIS A 388 -14.31 1.02 18.00
CA HIS A 388 -12.90 1.29 18.28
C HIS A 388 -12.39 0.16 19.14
N ALA A 389 -11.58 -0.72 18.56
CA ALA A 389 -10.99 -1.85 19.26
C ALA A 389 -9.49 -1.62 19.44
N GLY A 390 -8.97 -1.97 20.61
CA GLY A 390 -7.56 -1.93 20.93
C GLY A 390 -7.12 -3.22 21.60
N ALA A 391 -5.91 -3.66 21.33
CA ALA A 391 -5.22 -4.67 22.11
C ALA A 391 -3.81 -4.19 22.39
N SER A 392 -3.35 -4.27 23.64
CA SER A 392 -1.96 -3.94 23.97
C SER A 392 -1.45 -4.74 25.15
N GLY A 393 -0.14 -5.03 25.15
CA GLY A 393 0.54 -5.70 26.25
C GLY A 393 1.56 -6.74 25.77
N VAL A 394 2.02 -7.56 26.72
CA VAL A 394 2.94 -8.66 26.42
C VAL A 394 2.20 -9.73 25.62
N ALA A 395 2.83 -10.28 24.59
CA ALA A 395 2.30 -11.40 23.82
C ALA A 395 1.95 -12.56 24.78
N GLY A 396 0.70 -13.01 24.75
CA GLY A 396 0.15 -14.01 25.68
C GLY A 396 -0.59 -13.44 26.91
N ASN A 397 -0.49 -12.14 27.19
CA ASN A 397 -1.22 -11.47 28.27
C ASN A 397 -1.63 -10.04 27.85
N GLN A 398 -2.29 -9.91 26.70
CA GLN A 398 -2.74 -8.64 26.17
C GLN A 398 -4.03 -8.18 26.85
N LYS A 399 -4.16 -6.87 27.06
CA LYS A 399 -5.40 -6.24 27.48
C LYS A 399 -6.16 -5.77 26.24
N PHE A 400 -7.46 -6.02 26.22
CA PHE A 400 -8.35 -5.59 25.16
C PHE A 400 -9.19 -4.41 25.64
N SER A 401 -9.42 -3.46 24.75
CA SER A 401 -10.38 -2.37 24.92
C SER A 401 -11.30 -2.35 23.71
N ARG A 402 -12.57 -2.00 23.94
CA ARG A 402 -13.52 -1.76 22.87
C ARG A 402 -14.46 -0.63 23.26
N GLN A 403 -14.72 0.28 22.33
CA GLN A 403 -15.69 1.34 22.50
C GLN A 403 -16.57 1.41 21.26
N VAL A 404 -17.88 1.32 21.48
CA VAL A 404 -18.88 1.40 20.41
C VAL A 404 -19.73 2.63 20.64
N TYR A 405 -19.92 3.43 19.59
CA TYR A 405 -20.75 4.61 19.62
C TYR A 405 -21.76 4.58 18.47
N ASN A 406 -22.91 5.21 18.69
CA ASN A 406 -23.90 5.45 17.66
C ASN A 406 -24.62 6.76 17.93
N GLY A 407 -25.10 7.41 16.88
CA GLY A 407 -25.80 8.68 17.01
C GLY A 407 -25.98 9.38 15.68
N ASN A 408 -26.12 10.70 15.74
CA ASN A 408 -26.26 11.56 14.57
C ASN A 408 -24.89 12.11 14.13
N SER A 409 -24.74 12.30 12.83
CA SER A 409 -23.57 12.93 12.21
C SER A 409 -23.97 14.26 11.57
N LEU A 410 -23.34 15.36 11.98
CA LEU A 410 -23.43 16.64 11.31
C LEU A 410 -22.19 16.84 10.44
N ILE A 411 -22.36 16.88 9.12
CA ILE A 411 -21.26 16.93 8.15
C ILE A 411 -21.26 18.29 7.47
N THR A 412 -20.13 18.98 7.51
CA THR A 412 -19.82 20.15 6.68
C THR A 412 -18.68 19.81 5.72
N GLU A 413 -18.27 20.76 4.88
CA GLU A 413 -17.19 20.55 3.92
C GLU A 413 -15.85 20.13 4.58
N TRP A 414 -15.54 20.68 5.75
CA TRP A 414 -14.24 20.50 6.40
C TRP A 414 -14.32 19.97 7.84
N SER A 415 -15.52 19.57 8.28
CA SER A 415 -15.67 18.97 9.60
C SER A 415 -16.82 17.99 9.69
N ILE A 416 -16.66 17.01 10.57
CA ILE A 416 -17.70 16.05 10.94
C ILE A 416 -17.87 16.14 12.45
N THR A 417 -19.11 16.38 12.91
CA THR A 417 -19.45 16.30 14.33
C THR A 417 -20.31 15.07 14.57
N LEU A 418 -19.90 14.21 15.49
CA LEU A 418 -20.60 12.99 15.87
C LEU A 418 -21.17 13.16 17.29
N THR A 419 -22.46 12.90 17.47
CA THR A 419 -23.11 12.97 18.80
C THR A 419 -22.89 11.67 19.59
N ASN A 420 -23.18 11.69 20.90
CA ASN A 420 -23.18 10.51 21.76
C ASN A 420 -21.85 9.74 21.74
N ARG A 421 -20.75 10.48 21.93
CA ARG A 421 -19.38 9.97 22.01
C ARG A 421 -19.03 9.69 23.47
N PHE A 422 -17.76 9.80 23.84
CA PHE A 422 -17.30 9.57 25.20
C PHE A 422 -18.13 10.38 26.21
N GLN A 423 -18.72 9.69 27.20
CA GLN A 423 -19.62 10.28 28.21
C GLN A 423 -20.84 11.03 27.64
N GLY A 424 -21.33 10.62 26.47
CA GLY A 424 -22.50 11.21 25.80
C GLY A 424 -22.23 12.55 25.13
N GLN A 425 -21.03 13.09 25.21
CA GLN A 425 -20.66 14.38 24.61
C GLN A 425 -20.52 14.27 23.10
N PRO A 426 -20.72 15.35 22.34
CA PRO A 426 -20.38 15.37 20.93
C PRO A 426 -18.85 15.47 20.73
N GLU A 427 -18.36 14.90 19.63
CA GLU A 427 -16.97 15.01 19.21
C GLU A 427 -16.91 15.59 17.80
N LYS A 428 -16.08 16.62 17.62
CA LYS A 428 -15.86 17.26 16.33
C LYS A 428 -14.50 16.87 15.77
N TYR A 429 -14.50 16.48 14.51
CA TYR A 429 -13.30 16.21 13.72
C TYR A 429 -13.15 17.28 12.64
N ASN A 430 -11.94 17.77 12.44
CA ASN A 430 -11.57 18.34 11.15
C ASN A 430 -11.49 17.17 10.15
N SER A 431 -12.08 17.34 8.97
CA SER A 431 -12.21 16.25 8.01
C SER A 431 -11.91 16.70 6.60
N TYR A 432 -11.24 15.84 5.83
CA TYR A 432 -11.04 16.01 4.40
C TYR A 432 -10.81 14.66 3.73
N PHE A 433 -10.98 14.62 2.41
CA PHE A 433 -10.50 13.52 1.60
C PHE A 433 -9.11 13.82 1.05
N GLU A 434 -8.22 12.84 1.11
CA GLU A 434 -7.06 12.77 0.22
C GLU A 434 -7.41 11.89 -0.98
N ALA A 435 -7.07 12.35 -2.18
CA ALA A 435 -7.16 11.55 -3.38
C ALA A 435 -6.01 10.53 -3.46
N ILE A 436 -6.35 9.33 -3.91
CA ILE A 436 -5.42 8.27 -4.29
C ILE A 436 -5.87 7.67 -5.62
N LYS A 437 -5.03 6.82 -6.23
CA LYS A 437 -5.41 6.13 -7.46
C LYS A 437 -6.64 5.26 -7.20
N GLY A 438 -7.74 5.53 -7.91
CA GLY A 438 -8.99 4.76 -7.82
C GLY A 438 -9.84 4.99 -6.57
N GLY A 439 -9.52 5.96 -5.71
CA GLY A 439 -10.30 6.15 -4.47
C GLY A 439 -9.93 7.38 -3.64
N ARG A 440 -10.43 7.40 -2.40
CA ARG A 440 -10.16 8.45 -1.40
C ARG A 440 -9.80 7.84 -0.05
N ILE A 441 -8.96 8.54 0.69
CA ILE A 441 -8.73 8.31 2.11
C ILE A 441 -9.48 9.40 2.87
N LEU A 442 -10.37 9.00 3.78
CA LEU A 442 -11.03 9.93 4.70
C LEU A 442 -10.08 10.22 5.85
N VAL A 443 -9.64 11.47 5.98
CA VAL A 443 -8.79 11.91 7.08
C VAL A 443 -9.63 12.63 8.11
N LEU A 444 -9.59 12.14 9.36
CA LEU A 444 -10.22 12.77 10.52
C LEU A 444 -9.15 13.21 11.50
N THR A 445 -9.25 14.43 12.00
CA THR A 445 -8.37 14.96 13.04
C THR A 445 -9.21 15.42 14.22
N ASP A 446 -9.01 14.81 15.39
CA ASP A 446 -9.73 15.16 16.61
C ASP A 446 -9.18 16.45 17.26
N ARG A 447 -9.81 16.88 18.36
CA ARG A 447 -9.39 18.06 19.13
C ARG A 447 -8.00 17.94 19.78
N ASN A 448 -7.47 16.72 19.92
CA ASN A 448 -6.16 16.43 20.47
C ASN A 448 -5.09 16.31 19.37
N ASN A 449 -5.46 16.60 18.10
CA ASN A 449 -4.64 16.39 16.90
C ASN A 449 -4.30 14.93 16.60
N SER A 450 -5.07 13.97 17.12
CA SER A 450 -4.97 12.58 16.69
C SER A 450 -5.54 12.47 15.28
N VAL A 451 -4.77 11.88 14.36
CA VAL A 451 -5.17 11.73 12.96
C VAL A 451 -5.57 10.28 12.69
N LYS A 452 -6.70 10.08 12.01
CA LYS A 452 -7.16 8.78 11.50
C LYS A 452 -7.26 8.87 9.98
N CYS A 453 -6.61 7.95 9.28
CA CYS A 453 -6.64 7.84 7.82
C CYS A 453 -7.45 6.59 7.44
N LEU A 454 -8.74 6.78 7.15
CA LEU A 454 -9.70 5.71 6.97
C LEU A 454 -9.90 5.39 5.47
N VAL A 455 -9.95 4.10 5.14
CA VAL A 455 -10.23 3.61 3.78
C VAL A 455 -11.64 3.05 3.72
N LYS A 456 -12.36 3.36 2.62
CA LYS A 456 -13.71 2.84 2.39
C LYS A 456 -13.68 1.34 2.17
N GLN A 457 -14.49 0.62 2.92
CA GLN A 457 -14.63 -0.82 2.79
C GLN A 457 -15.62 -1.17 1.67
N PRO A 458 -15.41 -2.29 0.96
CA PRO A 458 -16.39 -2.78 -0.01
C PRO A 458 -17.76 -2.98 0.66
N ALA A 459 -18.84 -2.66 -0.06
CA ALA A 459 -20.17 -3.09 0.37
C ALA A 459 -20.23 -4.62 0.25
N ASN A 460 -20.42 -5.30 1.38
CA ASN A 460 -20.62 -6.75 1.43
C ASN A 460 -21.91 -7.18 0.73
#